data_AF-A0A955CFH4-F1
#
_entry.id   AF-A0A955CFH4-F1
#
_cell.length_a   1.000
_cell.length_b   1.000
_cell.length_c   1.000
_cell.angle_alpha   90.00
_cell.angle_beta   90.00
_cell.angle_gamma   90.00
#
_symmetry.space_group_name_H-M   'P 1'
#
loop_
_entity.id
_entity.type
_entity.pdbx_description
1 polymer ?
#
loop_
_entity_poly.entity_id
_entity_poly.type
_entity_poly.pdbx_seq_one_letter_code
_entity_poly.pdbx_strand_id
1 'polypeptide(L)'
;PAFVHVQMRPQFPEDLTHVEASHCSPMGWILSRWDREGATTRWEVSLPPGVTADAYLPARQIGSVKESGVPLADSRGISIQGQAEGRLHVRLQSGSYQFEIR
;
A
#
# COMPACT_ATOMS: atom_id res chain seq x y z
N PRO A 1 -6.68 15.79 -11.26
CA PRO A 1 -5.86 16.92 -10.75
C PRO A 1 -6.23 17.23 -9.28
N ALA A 2 -5.28 17.68 -8.45
CA ALA A 2 -5.40 17.86 -6.98
C ALA A 2 -5.31 16.57 -6.12
N PHE A 3 -4.42 15.63 -6.45
CA PHE A 3 -4.16 14.40 -5.66
C PHE A 3 -5.38 13.53 -5.36
N VAL A 4 -6.49 13.68 -6.10
CA VAL A 4 -7.66 12.77 -6.08
C VAL A 4 -7.28 11.31 -6.37
N HIS A 5 -6.17 11.12 -7.08
CA HIS A 5 -5.59 9.82 -7.35
C HIS A 5 -4.07 9.87 -7.17
N VAL A 6 -3.52 8.89 -6.46
CA VAL A 6 -2.11 8.82 -6.07
C VAL A 6 -1.50 7.48 -6.49
N GLN A 7 -0.26 7.49 -6.96
CA GLN A 7 0.49 6.25 -7.21
C GLN A 7 1.42 5.96 -6.02
N MET A 8 1.25 4.80 -5.40
CA MET A 8 2.04 4.34 -4.28
C MET A 8 2.95 3.19 -4.71
N ARG A 9 4.21 3.53 -5.00
CA ARG A 9 5.23 2.61 -5.51
C ARG A 9 6.48 2.59 -4.61
N PRO A 10 6.35 2.22 -3.32
CA PRO A 10 7.52 2.10 -2.46
C PRO A 10 8.53 1.09 -3.04
N GLN A 11 9.80 1.38 -2.78
CA GLN A 11 10.89 0.43 -2.98
C GLN A 11 11.25 -0.13 -1.61
N PHE A 12 11.53 -1.43 -1.56
CA PHE A 12 11.88 -2.13 -0.33
C PHE A 12 13.30 -2.71 -0.49
N PRO A 13 14.36 -1.88 -0.56
CA PRO A 13 15.73 -2.38 -0.65
C PRO A 13 16.12 -3.12 0.62
N GLU A 14 17.02 -4.09 0.54
CA GLU A 14 17.41 -4.96 1.67
C GLU A 14 18.08 -4.17 2.81
N ASP A 15 18.84 -3.13 2.46
CA ASP A 15 19.62 -2.32 3.42
C ASP A 15 18.78 -1.33 4.24
N LEU A 16 17.49 -1.16 3.91
CA LEU A 16 16.57 -0.29 4.65
C LEU A 16 15.55 -1.13 5.41
N THR A 17 15.49 -0.92 6.72
CA THR A 17 14.53 -1.59 7.61
C THR A 17 13.28 -0.76 7.88
N HIS A 18 13.30 0.53 7.56
CA HIS A 18 12.17 1.43 7.81
C HIS A 18 12.23 2.67 6.90
N VAL A 19 11.07 3.10 6.41
CA VAL A 19 10.87 4.38 5.72
C VAL A 19 9.50 4.94 6.08
N GLU A 20 9.43 6.25 6.32
CA GLU A 20 8.19 6.99 6.48
C GLU A 20 8.15 8.14 5.48
N ALA A 21 7.02 8.28 4.78
CA ALA A 21 6.73 9.39 3.89
C ALA A 21 5.32 9.91 4.16
N SER A 22 5.19 11.23 4.27
CA SER A 22 3.92 11.93 4.42
C SER A 22 3.82 13.08 3.43
N HIS A 23 2.61 13.31 2.93
CA HIS A 23 2.33 14.41 2.02
C HIS A 23 1.03 15.11 2.41
N CYS A 24 1.11 16.42 2.66
CA CYS A 24 -0.06 17.25 2.90
C CYS A 24 -0.65 17.71 1.56
N SER A 25 -1.73 17.06 1.14
CA SER A 25 -2.49 17.44 -0.04
C SER A 25 -3.65 18.39 0.33
N PRO A 26 -4.27 19.09 -0.63
CA PRO A 26 -5.49 19.85 -0.37
C PRO A 26 -6.65 19.02 0.20
N MET A 27 -6.64 17.69 0.02
CA MET A 27 -7.66 16.77 0.54
C MET A 27 -7.31 16.24 1.95
N GLY A 28 -6.11 16.54 2.45
CA GLY A 28 -5.60 16.05 3.73
C GLY A 28 -4.29 15.28 3.59
N TRP A 29 -3.91 14.59 4.67
CA TRP A 29 -2.67 13.84 4.76
C TRP A 29 -2.73 12.51 4.03
N ILE A 30 -1.75 12.29 3.17
CA ILE A 30 -1.45 10.99 2.58
C ILE A 30 -0.21 10.45 3.28
N LEU A 31 -0.33 9.25 3.86
CA LEU A 31 0.74 8.61 4.62
C LEU A 31 1.15 7.29 3.97
N SER A 32 2.45 7.03 3.94
CA SER A 32 3.04 5.76 3.51
C SER A 32 4.25 5.47 4.39
N ARG A 33 4.10 4.50 5.29
CA ARG A 33 5.13 4.09 6.23
C ARG A 33 5.34 2.60 6.11
N TRP A 34 6.57 2.14 5.90
CA TRP A 34 6.85 0.72 5.98
C TRP A 34 8.03 0.43 6.88
N ASP A 35 8.01 -0.78 7.42
CA ASP A 35 9.08 -1.37 8.19
C ASP A 35 9.26 -2.83 7.77
N ARG A 36 10.47 -3.35 7.97
CA ARG A 36 10.82 -4.73 7.68
C ARG A 36 11.31 -5.39 8.96
N GLU A 37 10.66 -6.50 9.29
CA GLU A 37 11.03 -7.39 10.38
C GLU A 37 11.32 -8.78 9.79
N GLY A 38 12.61 -9.09 9.64
CA GLY A 38 13.05 -10.33 9.00
C GLY A 38 12.57 -10.43 7.55
N ALA A 39 11.78 -11.46 7.25
CA ALA A 39 11.19 -11.67 5.93
C ALA A 39 9.84 -10.95 5.73
N THR A 40 9.27 -10.37 6.79
CA THR A 40 7.96 -9.69 6.71
C THR A 40 8.17 -8.20 6.54
N THR A 41 7.50 -7.61 5.56
CA THR A 41 7.42 -6.16 5.39
C THR A 41 6.02 -5.70 5.75
N ARG A 42 5.93 -4.82 6.74
CA ARG A 42 4.67 -4.15 7.13
C ARG A 42 4.62 -2.79 6.45
N TRP A 43 3.53 -2.48 5.77
CA TRP A 43 3.33 -1.21 5.09
C TRP A 43 1.98 -0.59 5.46
N GLU A 44 2.04 0.53 6.17
CA GLU A 44 0.92 1.35 6.59
C GLU A 44 0.66 2.45 5.56
N VAL A 45 -0.59 2.54 5.11
CA VAL A 45 -1.06 3.52 4.14
C VAL A 45 -2.28 4.23 4.70
N SER A 46 -2.31 5.55 4.64
CA SER A 46 -3.51 6.33 4.97
C SER A 46 -3.84 7.30 3.84
N LEU A 47 -5.09 7.24 3.38
CA LEU A 47 -5.65 8.03 2.30
C LEU A 47 -6.83 8.83 2.84
N PRO A 48 -6.84 10.17 2.70
CA PRO A 48 -7.94 10.98 3.20
C PRO A 48 -9.20 10.77 2.36
N PRO A 49 -10.39 11.16 2.88
CA PRO A 49 -11.65 11.04 2.15
C PRO A 49 -11.59 11.66 0.74
N GLY A 50 -12.12 10.95 -0.25
CA GLY A 50 -12.14 11.41 -1.65
C GLY A 50 -10.84 11.18 -2.42
N VAL A 51 -9.80 10.60 -1.79
CA VAL A 51 -8.57 10.19 -2.46
C VAL A 51 -8.55 8.68 -2.69
N THR A 52 -8.13 8.28 -3.88
CA THR A 52 -7.85 6.87 -4.23
C THR A 52 -6.37 6.69 -4.52
N ALA A 53 -5.87 5.45 -4.43
CA ALA A 53 -4.50 5.15 -4.81
C ALA A 53 -4.37 3.87 -5.62
N ASP A 54 -3.41 3.85 -6.55
CA ASP A 54 -2.90 2.63 -7.14
C ASP A 54 -1.60 2.24 -6.41
N ALA A 55 -1.66 1.12 -5.67
CA ALA A 55 -0.58 0.61 -4.84
C ALA A 55 0.08 -0.61 -5.48
N TYR A 56 1.41 -0.65 -5.42
CA TYR A 56 2.24 -1.69 -6.04
C TYR A 56 3.05 -2.42 -4.98
N LEU A 57 2.54 -3.57 -4.56
CA LEU A 57 3.12 -4.39 -3.50
C LEU A 57 4.22 -5.31 -4.09
N PRO A 58 5.34 -5.52 -3.38
CA PRO A 58 6.45 -6.36 -3.83
C PRO A 58 6.12 -7.86 -3.64
N ALA A 59 4.96 -8.29 -4.11
CA ALA A 59 4.45 -9.65 -4.00
C ALA A 59 4.04 -10.18 -5.37
N ARG A 60 4.41 -11.43 -5.66
CA ARG A 60 3.99 -12.13 -6.90
C ARG A 60 2.68 -12.89 -6.72
N GLN A 61 2.28 -13.18 -5.49
CA GLN A 61 1.08 -13.95 -5.19
C GLN A 61 0.18 -13.15 -4.27
N ILE A 62 -1.11 -13.08 -4.60
CA ILE A 62 -2.11 -12.37 -3.77
C ILE A 62 -2.13 -12.95 -2.35
N GLY A 63 -1.96 -14.27 -2.22
CA GLY A 63 -1.97 -14.97 -0.92
C GLY A 63 -0.77 -14.68 -0.03
N SER A 64 0.29 -14.04 -0.54
CA SER A 64 1.46 -13.65 0.26
C SER A 64 1.30 -12.27 0.91
N VAL A 65 0.16 -11.61 0.68
CA VAL A 65 -0.16 -10.31 1.28
C VAL A 65 -1.47 -10.39 2.04
N LYS A 66 -1.44 -9.84 3.25
CA LYS A 66 -2.63 -9.59 4.06
C LYS A 66 -2.80 -8.09 4.26
N GLU A 67 -4.04 -7.67 4.45
CA GLU A 67 -4.36 -6.34 4.94
C GLU A 67 -5.08 -6.47 6.27
N SER A 68 -4.55 -5.84 7.32
CA SER A 68 -5.06 -5.91 8.70
C SER A 68 -5.34 -7.34 9.19
N GLY A 69 -4.51 -8.30 8.76
CA GLY A 69 -4.65 -9.73 9.07
C GLY A 69 -5.63 -10.52 8.17
N VAL A 70 -6.37 -9.84 7.29
CA VAL A 70 -7.32 -10.43 6.33
C VAL A 70 -6.63 -10.64 4.97
N PRO A 71 -6.93 -11.73 4.23
CA PRO A 71 -6.42 -11.89 2.87
C PRO A 71 -6.85 -10.72 1.97
N LEU A 72 -5.95 -10.22 1.10
CA LEU A 72 -6.26 -9.10 0.19
C LEU A 72 -7.53 -9.28 -0.64
N ALA A 73 -7.87 -10.52 -1.00
CA ALA A 73 -9.07 -10.83 -1.79
C ALA A 73 -10.38 -10.54 -1.03
N ASP A 74 -10.34 -10.57 0.31
CA ASP A 74 -11.49 -10.37 1.19
C ASP A 74 -11.50 -8.98 1.86
N SER A 75 -10.42 -8.20 1.66
CA SER A 75 -10.28 -6.87 2.25
C SER A 75 -11.20 -5.83 1.59
N ARG A 76 -11.87 -5.04 2.42
CA ARG A 76 -12.76 -3.97 1.97
C ARG A 76 -11.96 -2.75 1.51
N GLY A 77 -12.48 -2.03 0.52
CA GLY A 77 -11.82 -0.84 -0.01
C GLY A 77 -10.62 -1.14 -0.92
N ILE A 78 -10.34 -2.42 -1.18
CA ILE A 78 -9.27 -2.87 -2.07
C ILE A 78 -9.88 -3.53 -3.31
N SER A 79 -9.31 -3.23 -4.48
CA SER A 79 -9.66 -3.91 -5.72
C SER A 79 -8.39 -4.37 -6.43
N ILE A 80 -8.23 -5.69 -6.57
CA ILE A 80 -7.06 -6.29 -7.22
C ILE A 80 -7.13 -6.00 -8.73
N GLN A 81 -6.13 -5.30 -9.27
CA GLN A 81 -6.04 -4.95 -10.69
C GLN A 81 -5.23 -5.97 -11.49
N GLY A 82 -4.44 -6.81 -10.81
CA GLY A 82 -3.62 -7.86 -11.41
C GLY A 82 -2.15 -7.70 -11.03
N GLN A 83 -1.25 -8.04 -11.95
CA GLN A 83 0.19 -7.88 -11.76
C GLN A 83 0.76 -6.91 -12.78
N ALA A 84 1.67 -6.05 -12.33
CA ALA A 84 2.40 -5.11 -13.17
C ALA A 84 3.86 -5.10 -12.76
N GLU A 85 4.79 -5.30 -13.70
CA GLU A 85 6.24 -5.27 -13.44
C GLU A 85 6.70 -6.23 -12.31
N GLY A 86 6.06 -7.39 -12.19
CA GLY A 86 6.37 -8.37 -11.14
C GLY A 86 5.89 -7.97 -9.74
N ARG A 87 5.06 -6.93 -9.64
CA ARG A 87 4.40 -6.46 -8.41
C ARG A 87 2.90 -6.71 -8.49
N LEU A 88 2.29 -6.92 -7.33
CA LEU A 88 0.85 -6.98 -7.21
C LEU A 88 0.30 -5.55 -7.25
N HIS A 89 -0.53 -5.26 -8.25
CA HIS A 89 -1.18 -3.97 -8.42
C HIS A 89 -2.59 -4.05 -7.84
N VAL A 90 -2.84 -3.22 -6.84
CA VAL A 90 -4.14 -3.07 -6.19
C VAL A 90 -4.57 -1.62 -6.20
N ARG A 91 -5.88 -1.39 -6.28
CA ARG A 91 -6.49 -0.07 -6.12
C ARG A 91 -7.07 0.05 -4.72
N LEU A 92 -6.74 1.14 -4.05
CA LEU A 92 -7.19 1.48 -2.71
C LEU A 92 -8.20 2.63 -2.77
N GLN A 93 -9.29 2.51 -2.02
CA GLN A 93 -10.20 3.60 -1.70
C GLN A 93 -9.66 4.43 -0.52
N SER A 94 -10.29 5.57 -0.22
CA SER A 94 -9.96 6.32 0.99
C SER A 94 -10.10 5.47 2.25
N GLY A 95 -9.18 5.61 3.20
CA GLY A 95 -9.12 4.79 4.40
C GLY A 95 -7.70 4.58 4.89
N SER A 96 -7.57 3.77 5.93
CA SER A 96 -6.28 3.34 6.48
C SER A 96 -6.12 1.84 6.26
N TYR A 97 -4.95 1.44 5.80
CA TYR A 97 -4.61 0.07 5.45
C TYR A 97 -3.29 -0.30 6.10
N GLN A 98 -3.17 -1.55 6.52
CA GLN A 98 -1.93 -2.12 7.02
C GLN A 98 -1.63 -3.41 6.27
N PHE A 99 -0.72 -3.34 5.30
CA PHE A 99 -0.28 -4.48 4.54
C PHE A 99 0.80 -5.26 5.29
N GLU A 100 0.68 -6.58 5.34
CA GLU A 100 1.75 -7.49 5.73
C GLU A 100 2.14 -8.31 4.50
N ILE A 101 3.37 -8.14 4.04
CA ILE A 101 3.91 -8.83 2.87
C ILE A 101 4.94 -9.85 3.35
N ARG A 102 4.78 -11.11 2.95
CA ARG A 102 5.69 -12.23 3.27
C ARG A 102 6.22 -12.90 2.02
#